data_AF-A0A1Z9HXL9-F1
#
_entry.id   AF-A0A1Z9HXL9-F1
#
_cell.length_a   1.000
_cell.length_b   1.000
_cell.length_c   1.000
_cell.angle_alpha   90.00
_cell.angle_beta   90.00
_cell.angle_gamma   90.00
#
_symmetry.space_group_name_H-M   'P 1'
#
loop_
_entity.id
_entity.type
_entity.pdbx_description
1 polymer ?
#
loop_
_entity_poly.entity_id
_entity_poly.type
_entity_poly.pdbx_seq_one_letter_code
_entity_poly.pdbx_strand_id
1 'polypeptide(L)'
;MSKKNKEDVIHEESVENVQNDVNAFYDPKEIDALFQEDNISFSPGLKQKVEPTTELKEKIINHVGEKLDPEDDNVTVEMIVEVMATEFPEFVMAVAEENWIRGYHQALYDSDLGKEILEKQNKEIYERHVELAKQLEEAKKNLTIE
;
A
#
# COMPACT_ATOMS: atom_id res chain seq x y z
N MET A 1 -19.25 -34.46 27.79
CA MET A 1 -18.36 -33.29 27.94
C MET A 1 -17.01 -33.70 27.35
N SER A 2 -16.72 -33.26 26.12
CA SER A 2 -15.46 -33.58 25.44
C SER A 2 -14.34 -32.73 26.05
N LYS A 3 -13.28 -33.37 26.54
CA LYS A 3 -12.09 -32.69 27.07
C LYS A 3 -11.28 -32.22 25.87
N LYS A 4 -11.29 -30.92 25.57
CA LYS A 4 -10.35 -30.32 24.59
C LYS A 4 -8.92 -30.60 25.04
N ASN A 5 -8.05 -31.00 24.11
CA ASN A 5 -6.66 -31.32 24.41
C ASN A 5 -5.88 -30.02 24.68
N LYS A 6 -4.79 -30.09 25.47
CA LYS A 6 -3.95 -28.92 25.79
C LYS A 6 -3.38 -28.23 24.55
N GLU A 7 -3.15 -28.96 23.47
CA GLU A 7 -2.67 -28.42 22.19
C GLU A 7 -3.74 -27.57 21.48
N ASP A 8 -5.03 -27.95 21.58
CA ASP A 8 -6.15 -27.19 21.00
C ASP A 8 -6.35 -25.83 21.71
N VAL A 9 -6.06 -25.80 23.01
CA VAL A 9 -6.18 -24.58 23.85
C VAL A 9 -5.08 -23.57 23.50
N ILE A 10 -3.84 -24.03 23.30
CA ILE A 10 -2.70 -23.18 22.95
C ILE A 10 -2.85 -22.60 21.53
N HIS A 11 -3.43 -23.38 20.61
CA HIS A 11 -3.74 -22.91 19.27
C HIS A 11 -4.85 -21.85 19.28
N GLU A 12 -5.94 -22.04 20.03
CA GLU A 12 -7.02 -21.04 20.16
C GLU A 12 -6.51 -19.73 20.81
N GLU A 13 -5.69 -19.81 21.86
CA GLU A 13 -5.13 -18.64 22.57
C GLU A 13 -4.11 -17.86 21.72
N SER A 14 -3.39 -18.53 20.82
CA SER A 14 -2.47 -17.88 19.87
C SER A 14 -3.20 -17.16 18.73
N VAL A 15 -4.34 -17.70 18.26
CA VAL A 15 -5.14 -17.10 17.18
C VAL A 15 -5.92 -15.89 17.69
N GLU A 16 -6.40 -15.94 18.93
CA GLU A 16 -7.10 -14.81 19.57
C GLU A 16 -6.17 -13.62 19.87
N ASN A 17 -4.91 -13.89 20.23
CA ASN A 17 -3.89 -12.84 20.39
C ASN A 17 -3.47 -12.21 19.05
N VAL A 18 -3.32 -13.01 17.99
CA VAL A 18 -3.08 -12.47 16.64
C VAL A 18 -4.28 -11.61 16.19
N GLN A 19 -5.52 -12.06 16.41
CA GLN A 19 -6.72 -11.31 16.06
C GLN A 19 -6.83 -9.96 16.80
N ASN A 20 -6.39 -9.91 18.06
CA ASN A 20 -6.33 -8.68 18.84
C ASN A 20 -5.23 -7.73 18.36
N ASP A 21 -4.10 -8.24 17.88
CA ASP A 21 -3.01 -7.44 17.31
C ASP A 21 -3.38 -6.86 15.93
N VAL A 22 -4.18 -7.56 15.10
CA VAL A 22 -4.68 -7.00 13.83
C VAL A 22 -5.68 -5.87 14.06
N ASN A 23 -6.54 -6.01 15.09
CA ASN A 23 -7.52 -4.99 15.47
C ASN A 23 -6.89 -3.75 16.13
N ALA A 24 -5.62 -3.84 16.57
CA ALA A 24 -4.90 -2.72 17.17
C ALA A 24 -4.23 -1.79 16.15
N PHE A 25 -4.20 -2.16 14.86
CA PHE A 25 -3.42 -1.43 13.86
C PHE A 25 -4.23 -0.43 13.03
N TYR A 26 -5.56 -0.53 12.99
CA TYR A 26 -6.40 0.39 12.21
C TYR A 26 -7.76 0.65 12.89
N ASP A 27 -8.07 1.92 13.15
CA ASP A 27 -9.40 2.35 13.62
C ASP A 27 -10.42 2.19 12.48
N PRO A 28 -11.51 1.43 12.64
CA PRO A 28 -12.57 1.31 11.63
C PRO A 28 -13.10 2.66 11.13
N LYS A 29 -13.09 3.70 11.96
CA LYS A 29 -13.50 5.06 11.56
C LYS A 29 -12.52 5.75 10.61
N GLU A 30 -11.23 5.40 10.67
CA GLU A 30 -10.22 5.92 9.73
C GLU A 30 -10.37 5.27 8.35
N ILE A 31 -10.77 3.99 8.29
CA ILE A 31 -11.06 3.29 7.03
C ILE A 31 -12.29 3.93 6.35
N ASP A 32 -13.38 4.16 7.09
CA ASP A 32 -14.57 4.82 6.55
C ASP A 32 -14.29 6.27 6.09
N ALA A 33 -13.31 6.95 6.70
CA ALA A 33 -12.87 8.30 6.30
C ALA A 33 -12.00 8.30 5.03
N LEU A 34 -11.23 7.24 4.79
CA LEU A 34 -10.37 7.08 3.61
C LEU A 34 -11.15 6.85 2.31
N PHE A 35 -12.38 6.34 2.39
CA PHE A 35 -13.26 6.09 1.24
C PHE A 35 -14.35 7.14 1.04
N GLN A 36 -14.30 8.28 1.75
CA GLN A 36 -15.21 9.40 1.48
C GLN A 36 -14.88 10.03 0.13
N GLU A 37 -15.87 10.08 -0.77
CA GLU A 37 -15.76 10.56 -2.16
C GLU A 37 -15.18 11.98 -2.28
N ASP A 38 -15.35 12.81 -1.25
CA ASP A 38 -14.92 14.21 -1.21
C ASP A 38 -13.39 14.38 -1.05
N ASN A 39 -12.65 13.28 -0.83
CA ASN A 39 -11.20 13.30 -0.60
C ASN A 39 -10.41 12.68 -1.78
N ILE A 40 -11.00 12.64 -2.98
CA ILE A 40 -10.26 12.32 -4.21
C ILE A 40 -9.33 13.50 -4.51
N SER A 41 -8.16 13.46 -3.89
CA SER A 41 -7.08 14.41 -4.15
C SER A 41 -6.62 14.24 -5.60
N PHE A 42 -6.87 15.27 -6.42
CA PHE A 42 -6.28 15.34 -7.75
C PHE A 42 -4.77 15.21 -7.66
N SER A 43 -4.15 14.52 -8.62
CA SER A 43 -2.69 14.46 -8.66
C SER A 43 -2.13 15.89 -8.66
N PRO A 44 -1.27 16.25 -7.69
CA PRO A 44 -0.79 17.62 -7.54
C PRO A 44 -0.03 18.12 -8.78
N GLY A 45 0.47 17.20 -9.61
CA GLY A 45 1.14 17.52 -10.87
C GLY A 45 0.20 18.02 -11.98
N LEU A 46 -1.12 17.87 -11.88
CA LEU A 46 -2.05 18.27 -12.95
C LEU A 46 -2.06 19.79 -13.18
N LYS A 47 -1.94 20.58 -12.10
CA LYS A 47 -1.89 22.05 -12.19
C LYS A 47 -0.51 22.59 -12.55
N GLN A 48 0.48 21.72 -12.76
CA GLN A 48 1.82 22.15 -13.11
C GLN A 48 1.85 22.75 -14.51
N LYS A 49 2.42 23.96 -14.63
CA LYS A 49 2.76 24.57 -15.91
C LYS A 49 3.82 23.73 -16.63
N VAL A 50 3.62 23.50 -17.93
CA VAL A 50 4.57 22.75 -18.75
C VAL A 50 5.48 23.72 -19.49
N GLU A 51 6.78 23.64 -19.23
CA GLU A 51 7.80 24.45 -19.91
C GLU A 51 8.23 23.81 -21.26
N PRO A 52 8.45 24.60 -22.32
CA PRO A 52 8.82 24.12 -23.65
C PRO A 52 10.31 23.72 -23.75
N THR A 53 10.75 22.77 -22.91
CA THR A 53 12.17 22.39 -22.82
C THR A 53 12.66 21.52 -23.98
N THR A 54 11.76 21.07 -24.85
CA THR A 54 12.05 20.17 -25.98
C THR A 54 11.13 20.49 -27.15
N GLU A 55 11.56 20.21 -28.38
CA GLU A 55 10.75 20.41 -29.59
C GLU A 55 9.36 19.75 -29.52
N LEU A 56 9.27 18.53 -28.99
CA LEU A 56 7.97 17.84 -28.87
C LEU A 56 7.05 18.55 -27.87
N LYS A 57 7.58 18.94 -26.70
CA LYS A 57 6.80 19.71 -25.72
C LYS A 57 6.30 21.02 -26.29
N GLU A 58 7.13 21.75 -27.04
CA GLU A 58 6.74 23.00 -27.69
C GLU A 58 5.57 22.79 -28.67
N LYS A 59 5.66 21.75 -29.52
CA LYS A 59 4.56 21.41 -30.44
C LYS A 59 3.26 21.09 -29.70
N ILE A 60 3.34 20.32 -28.61
CA ILE A 60 2.17 19.96 -27.79
C ILE A 60 1.60 21.21 -27.12
N ILE A 61 2.44 22.04 -26.49
CA ILE A 61 2.03 23.27 -25.81
C ILE A 61 1.32 24.21 -26.80
N ASN A 62 1.90 24.44 -27.97
CA ASN A 62 1.29 25.33 -28.97
C ASN A 62 -0.05 24.79 -29.46
N HIS A 63 -0.13 23.49 -29.78
CA HIS A 63 -1.38 22.84 -30.21
C HIS A 63 -2.48 22.92 -29.15
N VAL A 64 -2.13 22.68 -27.88
CA VAL A 64 -3.07 22.73 -26.76
C VAL A 64 -3.47 24.18 -26.44
N GLY A 65 -2.53 25.11 -26.47
CA GLY A 65 -2.77 26.54 -26.25
C GLY A 65 -3.68 27.14 -27.31
N GLU A 66 -3.47 26.82 -28.60
CA GLU A 66 -4.36 27.25 -29.68
C GLU A 66 -5.78 26.67 -29.56
N LYS A 67 -5.91 25.45 -29.03
CA LYS A 67 -7.19 24.76 -28.92
C LYS A 67 -8.03 25.21 -27.73
N LEU A 68 -7.39 25.46 -26.58
CA LEU A 68 -8.07 25.81 -25.33
C LEU A 68 -8.06 27.29 -24.99
N ASP A 69 -7.17 28.08 -25.62
CA ASP A 69 -7.07 29.55 -25.46
C ASP A 69 -7.12 30.01 -23.99
N PRO A 70 -6.18 29.55 -23.13
CA PRO A 70 -6.21 29.84 -21.69
C PRO A 70 -6.04 31.33 -21.39
N GLU A 71 -6.77 31.82 -20.39
CA GLU A 71 -6.76 33.25 -20.00
C GLU A 71 -5.38 33.79 -19.59
N ASP A 72 -4.50 32.94 -19.08
CA ASP A 72 -3.17 33.31 -18.57
C ASP A 72 -2.01 32.90 -19.50
N ASP A 73 -2.33 32.48 -20.73
CA ASP A 73 -1.40 31.96 -21.74
C ASP A 73 -0.55 30.77 -21.26
N ASN A 74 -0.88 30.12 -20.14
CA ASN A 74 -0.14 28.99 -19.60
C ASN A 74 -0.83 27.66 -19.88
N VAL A 75 -0.09 26.72 -20.46
CA VAL A 75 -0.57 25.35 -20.64
C VAL A 75 -0.14 24.51 -19.44
N THR A 76 -1.12 23.87 -18.80
CA THR A 76 -0.90 22.94 -17.68
C THR A 76 -0.92 21.49 -18.14
N VAL A 77 -0.44 20.57 -17.29
CA VAL A 77 -0.51 19.12 -17.56
C VAL A 77 -1.96 18.67 -17.75
N GLU A 78 -2.88 19.17 -16.94
CA GLU A 78 -4.32 18.88 -17.04
C GLU A 78 -4.89 19.20 -18.41
N MET A 79 -4.59 20.39 -18.93
CA MET A 79 -5.02 20.83 -20.26
C MET A 79 -4.49 19.93 -21.37
N ILE A 80 -3.23 19.48 -21.27
CA ILE A 80 -2.66 18.52 -22.22
C ILE A 80 -3.42 17.19 -22.13
N VAL A 81 -3.67 16.69 -20.92
CA VAL A 81 -4.40 15.44 -20.72
C VAL A 81 -5.81 15.52 -21.29
N GLU A 82 -6.51 16.63 -21.10
CA GLU A 82 -7.86 16.87 -21.66
C GLU A 82 -7.87 16.82 -23.20
N VAL A 83 -6.94 17.54 -23.84
CA VAL A 83 -6.85 17.53 -25.31
C VAL A 83 -6.45 16.16 -25.83
N MET A 84 -5.47 15.50 -25.20
CA MET A 84 -5.03 14.16 -25.62
C MET A 84 -6.12 13.11 -25.40
N ALA A 85 -6.94 13.22 -24.34
CA ALA A 85 -8.07 12.32 -24.12
C ALA A 85 -9.15 12.49 -25.19
N THR A 86 -9.31 13.70 -25.70
CA THR A 86 -10.29 14.01 -26.75
C THR A 86 -9.81 13.60 -28.14
N GLU A 87 -8.54 13.86 -28.47
CA GLU A 87 -7.99 13.65 -29.82
C GLU A 87 -7.25 12.34 -30.02
N PHE A 88 -6.75 11.75 -28.93
CA PHE A 88 -6.01 10.49 -28.95
C PHE A 88 -6.45 9.55 -27.82
N PRO A 89 -7.75 9.20 -27.76
CA PRO A 89 -8.33 8.44 -26.66
C PRO A 89 -7.70 7.04 -26.50
N GLU A 90 -7.31 6.39 -27.60
CA GLU A 90 -6.70 5.05 -27.56
C GLU A 90 -5.35 5.07 -26.84
N PHE A 91 -4.57 6.14 -27.02
CA PHE A 91 -3.29 6.29 -26.34
C PHE A 91 -3.48 6.55 -24.85
N VAL A 92 -4.34 7.51 -24.49
CA VAL A 92 -4.60 7.84 -23.09
C VAL A 92 -5.22 6.66 -22.35
N MET A 93 -6.14 5.93 -22.99
CA MET A 93 -6.75 4.73 -22.42
C MET A 93 -5.72 3.63 -22.19
N ALA A 94 -4.87 3.32 -23.18
CA ALA A 94 -3.83 2.31 -23.03
C ALA A 94 -2.85 2.64 -21.89
N VAL A 95 -2.46 3.92 -21.75
CA VAL A 95 -1.61 4.37 -20.63
C VAL A 95 -2.32 4.20 -19.29
N ALA A 96 -3.60 4.56 -19.20
CA ALA A 96 -4.39 4.43 -17.98
C ALA A 96 -4.58 2.95 -17.58
N GLU A 97 -4.92 2.08 -18.54
CA GLU A 97 -5.10 0.64 -18.33
C GLU A 97 -3.81 -0.03 -17.86
N GLU A 98 -2.68 0.24 -18.52
CA GLU A 98 -1.37 -0.30 -18.11
C GLU A 98 -0.98 0.17 -16.71
N ASN A 99 -1.20 1.44 -16.38
CA ASN A 99 -0.93 1.97 -15.05
C ASN A 99 -1.83 1.32 -13.98
N TRP A 100 -3.10 1.11 -14.30
CA TRP A 100 -4.06 0.47 -13.41
C TRP A 100 -3.68 -1.00 -13.15
N ILE A 101 -3.43 -1.78 -14.21
CA ILE A 101 -3.04 -3.20 -14.10
C ILE A 101 -1.76 -3.35 -13.28
N ARG A 102 -0.75 -2.51 -13.53
CA ARG A 102 0.52 -2.53 -12.77
C ARG A 102 0.31 -2.19 -11.31
N GLY A 103 -0.49 -1.17 -11.00
CA GLY A 103 -0.82 -0.80 -9.63
C GLY A 103 -1.51 -1.95 -8.88
N TYR A 104 -2.48 -2.61 -9.50
CA TYR A 104 -3.13 -3.79 -8.93
C TYR A 104 -2.17 -4.95 -8.69
N HIS A 105 -1.33 -5.27 -9.69
CA HIS A 105 -0.34 -6.33 -9.55
C HIS A 105 0.65 -6.04 -8.42
N GLN A 106 1.10 -4.80 -8.30
CA GLN A 106 1.97 -4.38 -7.19
C GLN A 106 1.26 -4.52 -5.84
N ALA A 107 0.02 -4.07 -5.71
CA ALA A 107 -0.72 -4.17 -4.45
C ALA A 107 -0.89 -5.62 -3.98
N LEU A 108 -1.17 -6.55 -4.92
CA LEU A 108 -1.25 -7.98 -4.60
C LEU A 108 0.11 -8.54 -4.15
N TYR A 109 1.17 -8.20 -4.89
CA TYR A 109 2.52 -8.62 -4.54
C TYR A 109 2.95 -8.08 -3.16
N ASP A 110 2.70 -6.81 -2.87
CA ASP A 110 3.02 -6.18 -1.59
C ASP A 110 2.23 -6.82 -0.44
N SER A 111 0.97 -7.22 -0.68
CA SER A 111 0.16 -7.95 0.29
C SER A 111 0.76 -9.33 0.62
N ASP A 112 1.15 -10.09 -0.39
CA ASP A 112 1.72 -11.42 -0.19
C ASP A 112 3.11 -11.36 0.45
N LEU A 113 3.94 -10.40 0.04
CA LEU A 113 5.22 -10.14 0.69
C LEU A 113 5.04 -9.75 2.16
N GLY A 114 4.05 -8.90 2.46
CA GLY A 114 3.71 -8.52 3.83
C GLY A 114 3.36 -9.73 4.72
N LYS A 115 2.56 -10.67 4.20
CA LYS A 115 2.23 -11.93 4.92
C LYS A 115 3.48 -12.76 5.17
N GLU A 116 4.33 -12.95 4.16
CA GLU A 116 5.55 -13.75 4.29
C GLU A 116 6.51 -13.16 5.34
N ILE A 117 6.65 -11.84 5.38
CA ILE A 117 7.47 -11.15 6.38
C ILE A 117 6.91 -11.38 7.78
N LEU A 118 5.58 -11.24 7.97
CA LEU A 118 4.93 -11.46 9.27
C LEU A 118 5.08 -12.91 9.74
N GLU A 119 4.89 -13.89 8.87
CA GLU A 119 5.07 -15.31 9.20
C GLU A 119 6.50 -15.62 9.63
N LYS A 120 7.50 -15.07 8.93
CA LYS A 120 8.91 -15.22 9.30
C LYS A 120 9.22 -14.59 10.66
N GLN A 121 8.75 -13.36 10.90
CA GLN A 121 8.94 -12.67 12.18
C GLN A 121 8.32 -13.45 13.33
N ASN A 122 7.09 -13.95 13.17
CA ASN A 122 6.41 -14.75 14.19
C ASN A 122 7.17 -16.04 14.50
N LYS A 123 7.71 -16.70 13.46
CA LYS A 123 8.54 -17.89 13.63
C LYS A 123 9.84 -17.58 14.38
N GLU A 124 10.55 -16.52 14.02
CA GLU A 124 11.79 -16.09 14.69
C GLU A 124 11.55 -15.72 16.17
N ILE A 125 10.45 -15.02 16.46
CA ILE A 125 10.04 -14.70 17.84
C ILE A 125 9.78 -15.96 18.64
N TYR A 126 9.05 -16.93 18.06
CA TYR A 126 8.76 -18.21 18.71
C TYR A 126 10.05 -18.98 19.03
N GLU A 127 10.94 -19.14 18.04
CA GLU A 127 12.22 -19.82 18.21
C GLU A 127 13.08 -19.17 19.30
N ARG A 128 13.10 -17.84 19.36
CA ARG A 128 13.80 -17.08 20.41
C ARG A 128 13.19 -17.31 21.80
N HIS A 129 11.86 -17.34 21.93
CA HIS A 129 11.21 -17.62 23.21
C HIS A 129 11.49 -19.04 23.70
N VAL A 130 11.47 -20.03 22.81
CA VAL A 130 11.81 -21.42 23.14
C VAL A 130 13.25 -21.52 23.64
N GLU A 131 14.19 -20.82 23.01
CA GLU A 131 15.59 -20.83 23.41
C GLU A 131 15.80 -20.17 24.79
N LEU A 132 15.18 -19.01 25.02
CA LEU A 132 15.22 -18.34 26.33
C LEU A 132 14.63 -19.20 27.45
N ALA A 133 13.54 -19.93 27.18
CA ALA A 133 12.92 -20.81 28.16
C ALA A 133 13.85 -21.95 28.58
N LYS A 134 14.57 -22.57 27.64
CA LYS A 134 15.58 -23.61 27.93
C LYS A 134 16.71 -23.06 28.79
N GLN A 135 17.27 -21.91 28.41
CA GLN A 135 18.35 -21.26 29.16
C GLN A 135 17.92 -20.92 30.60
N LEU A 136 16.68 -20.47 30.78
CA LEU A 136 16.12 -20.19 32.10
C LEU A 136 15.96 -21.46 32.93
N GLU A 137 15.54 -22.58 32.34
CA GLU A 137 15.43 -23.87 33.02
C GLU A 137 16.81 -24.39 33.46
N GLU A 138 17.82 -24.28 32.60
CA GLU A 138 19.21 -24.64 32.92
C GLU A 138 19.77 -23.76 34.04
N ALA A 139 19.57 -22.44 33.95
CA ALA A 139 19.99 -21.50 35.00
C ALA A 139 19.35 -21.83 36.35
N LYS A 140 18.06 -22.18 36.37
CA LYS A 140 17.35 -22.60 37.59
C LYS A 140 17.92 -23.89 38.18
N LYS A 141 18.21 -24.90 37.34
CA LYS A 141 18.83 -26.15 37.81
C LYS A 141 20.18 -25.89 38.48
N ASN A 142 21.01 -25.01 37.91
CA ASN A 142 22.32 -24.68 38.46
C ASN A 142 22.24 -23.91 39.80
N LEU A 143 21.14 -23.19 40.05
CA LEU A 143 20.90 -22.45 41.30
C LEU A 143 20.37 -23.31 42.46
N THR A 144 19.94 -24.55 42.20
CA THR A 144 19.31 -25.43 43.21
C THR A 144 20.28 -26.48 43.76
N ILE A 145 21.59 -26.35 43.49
CA ILE A 145 22.63 -27.33 43.87
C ILE A 145 23.49 -26.83 45.07
N GLU A 146 23.17 -25.70 45.70
CA GLU A 146 23.71 -25.31 47.03
C GLU A 146 22.77 -25.69 48.17
#